data_AF-I6YLE7-F1
#
_entry.id   AF-I6YLE7-F1
#
_cell.length_a   1.000
_cell.length_b   1.000
_cell.length_c   1.000
_cell.angle_alpha   90.00
_cell.angle_beta   90.00
_cell.angle_gamma   90.00
#
_symmetry.space_group_name_H-M   'P 1'
#
loop_
_entity.id
_entity.type
_entity.pdbx_description
1 polymer ?
#
loop_
_entity_poly.entity_id
_entity_poly.type
_entity_poly.pdbx_seq_one_letter_code
_entity_poly.pdbx_strand_id
1 'polypeptide(L)'
;MLIPKLFLGLASTAGIGGLVSLSSIAGGGDDRNIWRVNSQTSFPLFTCSLSGSKISVSLKLKEGIGQLQDNKQVEFWGDGNAEGETINSVNLSSSATTNLKEYKLTIFKTSGRSKLEVKTDRGSSLSETLWCDTNVFKVTKETITSGISQAWENGFDQIKLTLSDCDGNGRRGCSIKIGDQVGLEWANDFKPKVII
;
A
#
# COMPACT_ATOMS: atom_id res chain seq x y z
N MET A 1 19.31 49.94 -41.43
CA MET A 1 19.78 48.55 -41.60
C MET A 1 18.96 47.69 -40.65
N LEU A 2 17.95 46.99 -41.15
CA LEU A 2 17.14 45.99 -40.43
C LEU A 2 17.82 44.61 -40.56
N ILE A 3 17.65 43.72 -39.56
CA ILE A 3 17.71 42.22 -39.55
C ILE A 3 18.07 41.75 -38.11
N PRO A 4 17.51 40.65 -37.54
CA PRO A 4 16.11 40.23 -37.41
C PRO A 4 15.72 39.93 -35.94
N LYS A 5 14.42 39.72 -35.67
CA LYS A 5 13.89 39.21 -34.39
C LYS A 5 14.12 37.70 -34.29
N LEU A 6 14.80 37.23 -33.25
CA LEU A 6 14.86 35.81 -32.90
C LEU A 6 13.71 35.50 -31.92
N PHE A 7 12.68 34.80 -32.41
CA PHE A 7 11.68 34.15 -31.58
C PHE A 7 12.24 32.83 -31.06
N LEU A 8 12.62 32.78 -29.78
CA LEU A 8 12.84 31.52 -29.06
C LEU A 8 11.53 31.14 -28.39
N GLY A 9 10.73 30.35 -29.11
CA GLY A 9 9.58 29.66 -28.57
C GLY A 9 10.06 28.59 -27.58
N LEU A 10 9.81 28.83 -26.30
CA LEU A 10 9.93 27.79 -25.27
C LEU A 10 8.75 26.84 -25.44
N ALA A 11 9.06 25.66 -25.98
CA ALA A 11 8.15 24.53 -26.05
C ALA A 11 7.68 24.18 -24.64
N SER A 12 6.38 24.34 -24.41
CA SER A 12 5.68 23.73 -23.29
C SER A 12 5.85 22.22 -23.39
N THR A 13 6.69 21.65 -22.52
CA THR A 13 6.71 20.22 -22.27
C THR A 13 5.34 19.83 -21.73
N ALA A 14 4.54 19.17 -22.56
CA ALA A 14 3.40 18.41 -22.10
C ALA A 14 3.95 17.37 -21.12
N GLY A 15 3.76 17.62 -19.83
CA GLY A 15 3.94 16.60 -18.81
C GLY A 15 3.00 15.47 -19.16
N ILE A 16 3.57 14.40 -19.72
CA ILE A 16 2.89 13.12 -19.87
C ILE A 16 2.62 12.67 -18.45
N GLY A 17 1.47 13.07 -17.92
CA GLY A 17 0.85 12.46 -16.76
C GLY A 17 0.59 11.03 -17.18
N GLY A 18 1.59 10.18 -16.93
CA GLY A 18 1.48 8.75 -17.10
C GLY A 18 0.33 8.29 -16.22
N LEU A 19 -0.84 8.15 -16.83
CA LEU A 19 -1.87 7.27 -16.34
C LEU A 19 -1.19 5.89 -16.34
N VAL A 20 -0.73 5.48 -15.16
CA VAL A 20 -0.27 4.12 -14.94
C VAL A 20 -1.50 3.27 -15.24
N SER A 21 -1.48 2.59 -16.38
CA SER A 21 -2.55 1.69 -16.81
C SER A 21 -2.73 0.63 -15.73
N LEU A 22 -3.83 0.76 -14.98
CA LEU A 22 -4.36 -0.25 -14.07
C LEU A 22 -4.91 -1.42 -14.92
N SER A 23 -4.01 -2.16 -15.56
CA SER A 23 -4.36 -3.44 -16.13
C SER A 23 -4.46 -4.46 -15.00
N SER A 24 -5.70 -4.87 -14.74
CA SER A 24 -6.13 -6.10 -14.06
C SER A 24 -5.91 -6.21 -12.54
N ILE A 25 -6.69 -5.44 -11.77
CA ILE A 25 -7.39 -6.04 -10.63
C ILE A 25 -8.66 -6.66 -11.23
N ALA A 26 -8.53 -7.89 -11.74
CA ALA A 26 -9.67 -8.69 -12.20
C ALA A 26 -10.30 -9.38 -10.97
N GLY A 27 -11.62 -9.41 -10.77
CA GLY A 27 -12.68 -9.01 -11.67
C GLY A 27 -14.03 -8.81 -10.97
N GLY A 28 -14.96 -8.27 -11.75
CA GLY A 28 -16.20 -7.65 -11.28
C GLY A 28 -16.05 -6.14 -11.38
N GLY A 29 -17.02 -5.43 -11.95
CA GLY A 29 -17.06 -3.95 -12.01
C GLY A 29 -17.25 -3.30 -10.65
N ASP A 30 -16.54 -3.83 -9.66
CA ASP A 30 -16.63 -3.52 -8.26
C ASP A 30 -15.63 -2.43 -7.91
N ASP A 31 -16.12 -1.46 -7.14
CA ASP A 31 -15.32 -0.37 -6.58
C ASP A 31 -14.07 -0.96 -5.90
N ARG A 32 -12.89 -0.47 -6.30
CA ARG A 32 -11.57 -0.85 -5.75
C ARG A 32 -11.46 -0.67 -4.23
N ASN A 33 -12.41 0.04 -3.63
CA ASN A 33 -12.51 0.26 -2.19
C ASN A 33 -13.40 -0.78 -1.47
N ILE A 34 -14.03 -1.72 -2.18
CA ILE A 34 -14.95 -2.69 -1.59
C ILE A 34 -14.32 -4.08 -1.55
N TRP A 35 -14.20 -4.63 -0.36
CA TRP A 35 -13.81 -6.01 -0.09
C TRP A 35 -15.04 -6.87 0.20
N ARG A 36 -15.40 -7.76 -0.73
CA ARG A 36 -16.44 -8.78 -0.57
C ARG A 36 -15.86 -10.07 0.01
N VAL A 37 -15.98 -10.26 1.32
CA VAL A 37 -15.30 -11.36 2.00
C VAL A 37 -15.84 -12.75 1.65
N ASN A 38 -17.06 -12.84 1.11
CA ASN A 38 -17.63 -14.09 0.61
C ASN A 38 -16.98 -14.60 -0.69
N SER A 39 -16.30 -13.73 -1.43
CA SER A 39 -15.72 -14.01 -2.75
C SER A 39 -14.20 -13.91 -2.76
N GLN A 40 -13.63 -13.15 -1.82
CA GLN A 40 -12.20 -12.89 -1.74
C GLN A 40 -11.73 -13.01 -0.30
N THR A 41 -10.77 -13.91 -0.05
CA THR A 41 -10.16 -14.10 1.28
C THR A 41 -9.15 -13.01 1.64
N SER A 42 -8.79 -12.16 0.68
CA SER A 42 -7.86 -11.05 0.84
C SER A 42 -8.24 -9.87 -0.02
N PHE A 43 -7.92 -8.66 0.43
CA PHE A 43 -8.20 -7.42 -0.28
C PHE A 43 -6.91 -6.77 -0.79
N PRO A 44 -6.70 -6.68 -2.12
CA PRO A 44 -5.48 -6.11 -2.67
C PRO A 44 -5.40 -4.61 -2.38
N LEU A 45 -4.24 -4.13 -1.92
CA LEU A 45 -4.01 -2.71 -1.66
C LEU A 45 -3.13 -2.05 -2.72
N PHE A 46 -1.90 -2.54 -2.87
CA PHE A 46 -0.90 -1.99 -3.80
C PHE A 46 0.19 -3.02 -4.08
N THR A 47 0.97 -2.78 -5.13
CA THR A 47 2.11 -3.60 -5.51
C THR A 47 3.39 -2.79 -5.45
N CYS A 48 4.45 -3.35 -4.85
CA CYS A 48 5.79 -2.78 -4.90
C CYS A 48 6.70 -3.63 -5.79
N SER A 49 7.48 -3.01 -6.67
CA SER A 49 8.34 -3.73 -7.60
C SER A 49 9.62 -2.97 -7.96
N LEU A 50 10.65 -3.73 -8.35
CA LEU A 50 11.89 -3.23 -8.96
C LEU A 50 12.61 -4.40 -9.64
N SER A 51 13.07 -4.20 -10.88
CA SER A 51 13.98 -5.13 -11.59
C SER A 51 13.61 -6.63 -11.48
N GLY A 52 12.36 -6.99 -11.78
CA GLY A 52 11.91 -8.39 -11.73
C GLY A 52 11.50 -8.90 -10.34
N SER A 53 11.79 -8.15 -9.28
CA SER A 53 11.22 -8.37 -7.95
C SER A 53 9.87 -7.68 -7.81
N LYS A 54 8.90 -8.36 -7.18
CA LYS A 54 7.55 -7.84 -6.92
C LYS A 54 7.01 -8.37 -5.59
N ILE A 55 6.35 -7.51 -4.82
CA ILE A 55 5.55 -7.85 -3.65
C ILE A 55 4.19 -7.18 -3.79
N SER A 56 3.13 -7.97 -3.77
CA SER A 56 1.74 -7.51 -3.73
C SER A 56 1.28 -7.50 -2.27
N VAL A 57 0.84 -6.34 -1.79
CA VAL A 57 0.36 -6.15 -0.42
C VAL A 57 -1.16 -6.22 -0.41
N SER A 58 -1.70 -7.02 0.50
CA SER A 58 -3.14 -7.22 0.69
C SER A 58 -3.52 -7.17 2.17
N LEU A 59 -4.82 -7.03 2.44
CA LEU A 59 -5.40 -7.15 3.78
C LEU A 59 -6.08 -8.51 3.95
N LYS A 60 -5.96 -9.10 5.14
CA LYS A 60 -6.72 -10.30 5.55
C LYS A 60 -7.32 -10.11 6.94
N LEU A 61 -8.46 -10.73 7.19
CA LEU A 61 -9.07 -10.76 8.52
C LEU A 61 -8.29 -11.77 9.36
N LYS A 62 -7.77 -11.33 10.51
CA LYS A 62 -6.96 -12.18 11.38
C LYS A 62 -7.68 -13.45 11.82
N GLU A 63 -8.96 -13.30 12.15
CA GLU A 63 -9.83 -14.39 12.65
C GLU A 63 -10.74 -14.97 11.55
N GLY A 64 -10.42 -14.72 10.27
CA GLY A 64 -11.20 -15.20 9.13
C GLY A 64 -12.56 -14.51 8.94
N ILE A 65 -13.39 -15.07 8.05
CA ILE A 65 -14.62 -14.48 7.49
C ILE A 65 -15.86 -14.67 8.41
N GLY A 66 -15.68 -14.99 9.69
CA GLY A 66 -16.78 -14.98 10.66
C GLY A 66 -17.50 -13.62 10.72
N GLN A 67 -18.51 -13.49 11.59
CA GLN A 67 -19.31 -12.27 11.71
C GLN A 67 -18.47 -10.99 11.66
N LEU A 68 -18.83 -10.07 10.76
CA LEU A 68 -18.22 -8.74 10.69
C LEU A 68 -18.73 -7.91 11.86
N GLN A 69 -17.81 -7.41 12.68
CA GLN A 69 -18.10 -6.62 13.87
C GLN A 69 -16.95 -5.65 14.13
N ASP A 70 -17.25 -4.58 14.86
CA ASP A 70 -16.26 -3.58 15.23
C ASP A 70 -15.09 -4.22 16.00
N ASN A 71 -13.92 -3.59 15.89
CA ASN A 71 -12.66 -4.00 16.53
C ASN A 71 -12.06 -5.31 16.02
N LYS A 72 -12.72 -6.01 15.09
CA LYS A 72 -12.13 -7.19 14.44
C LYS A 72 -10.83 -6.80 13.73
N GLN A 73 -9.76 -7.55 13.99
CA GLN A 73 -8.43 -7.21 13.50
C GLN A 73 -8.24 -7.53 12.02
N VAL A 74 -7.55 -6.63 11.33
CA VAL A 74 -7.12 -6.78 9.94
C VAL A 74 -5.59 -6.75 9.91
N GLU A 75 -4.99 -7.59 9.10
CA GLU A 75 -3.53 -7.73 9.01
C GLU A 75 -3.04 -7.52 7.58
N PHE A 76 -1.81 -7.04 7.43
CA PHE A 76 -1.14 -6.90 6.15
C PHE A 76 -0.47 -8.22 5.75
N TRP A 77 -0.68 -8.62 4.51
CA TRP A 77 -0.10 -9.82 3.92
C TRP A 77 0.61 -9.49 2.61
N GLY A 78 1.72 -10.16 2.36
CA GLY A 78 2.55 -9.98 1.18
C GLY A 78 2.72 -11.28 0.41
N ASP A 79 2.47 -11.22 -0.90
CA ASP A 79 2.72 -12.30 -1.85
C ASP A 79 3.62 -11.78 -2.97
N GLY A 80 4.68 -12.50 -3.33
CA GLY A 80 5.68 -11.94 -4.23
C GLY A 80 6.57 -12.94 -4.94
N ASN A 81 7.45 -12.39 -5.77
CA ASN A 81 8.48 -13.12 -6.48
C ASN A 81 9.76 -12.28 -6.51
N ALA A 82 10.91 -12.94 -6.42
CA ALA A 82 12.23 -12.33 -6.39
C ALA A 82 13.19 -13.25 -7.12
N GLU A 83 13.80 -12.80 -8.23
CA GLU A 83 14.85 -13.52 -9.00
C GLU A 83 14.93 -15.06 -8.78
N GLY A 84 13.91 -15.80 -9.20
CA GLY A 84 13.87 -17.27 -9.13
C GLY A 84 13.23 -17.88 -7.86
N GLU A 85 12.82 -17.05 -6.90
CA GLU A 85 12.13 -17.43 -5.68
C GLU A 85 10.70 -16.87 -5.63
N THR A 86 9.77 -17.68 -5.11
CA THR A 86 8.40 -17.25 -4.83
C THR A 86 8.25 -17.04 -3.32
N ILE A 87 7.74 -15.86 -2.95
CA ILE A 87 7.36 -15.52 -1.58
C ILE A 87 5.88 -15.86 -1.45
N ASN A 88 5.60 -17.01 -0.84
CA ASN A 88 4.24 -17.44 -0.57
C ASN A 88 3.73 -16.77 0.71
N SER A 89 2.70 -15.94 0.59
CA SER A 89 1.87 -15.34 1.64
C SER A 89 2.55 -15.18 3.00
N VAL A 90 3.28 -14.08 3.16
CA VAL A 90 3.92 -13.68 4.42
C VAL A 90 3.02 -12.69 5.16
N ASN A 91 2.83 -12.88 6.47
CA ASN A 91 2.19 -11.89 7.32
C ASN A 91 3.17 -10.75 7.60
N LEU A 92 2.98 -9.60 6.95
CA LEU A 92 3.86 -8.43 7.09
C LEU A 92 3.68 -7.74 8.44
N SER A 93 2.53 -7.92 9.09
CA SER A 93 2.24 -7.37 10.42
C SER A 93 2.84 -8.19 11.57
N SER A 94 3.40 -9.37 11.31
CA SER A 94 3.98 -10.23 12.34
C SER A 94 5.42 -9.87 12.64
N SER A 95 5.74 -9.60 13.90
CA SER A 95 7.11 -9.43 14.39
C SER A 95 7.82 -10.76 14.73
N ALA A 96 7.16 -11.91 14.55
CA ALA A 96 7.62 -13.21 15.03
C ALA A 96 8.63 -13.89 14.06
N THR A 97 9.91 -13.59 14.27
CA THR A 97 11.16 -14.41 14.28
C THR A 97 11.38 -15.65 13.40
N THR A 98 10.46 -16.18 12.60
CA THR A 98 10.74 -17.41 11.80
C THR A 98 11.15 -17.15 10.36
N ASN A 99 10.96 -15.93 9.86
CA ASN A 99 11.51 -15.48 8.56
C ASN A 99 12.12 -14.08 8.76
N LEU A 100 13.45 -13.99 8.72
CA LEU A 100 14.30 -12.84 9.06
C LEU A 100 14.20 -11.64 8.08
N LYS A 101 12.99 -11.30 7.61
CA LYS A 101 12.76 -10.18 6.69
C LYS A 101 11.93 -9.12 7.40
N GLU A 102 12.58 -8.06 7.84
CA GLU A 102 11.92 -6.87 8.38
C GLU A 102 11.46 -6.01 7.20
N TYR A 103 10.14 -5.81 7.08
CA TYR A 103 9.53 -5.02 6.03
C TYR A 103 9.24 -3.62 6.54
N LYS A 104 9.86 -2.61 5.94
CA LYS A 104 9.67 -1.20 6.31
C LYS A 104 9.01 -0.45 5.17
N LEU A 105 7.88 0.18 5.46
CA LEU A 105 7.14 0.99 4.50
C LEU A 105 7.51 2.45 4.70
N THR A 106 8.02 3.10 3.66
CA THR A 106 8.23 4.56 3.64
C THR A 106 7.19 5.19 2.72
N ILE A 107 6.46 6.18 3.21
CA ILE A 107 5.49 6.99 2.45
C ILE A 107 5.98 8.43 2.45
N PHE A 108 6.30 8.95 1.27
CA PHE A 108 6.78 10.32 1.09
C PHE A 108 5.58 11.28 0.99
N LYS A 109 5.45 12.19 1.95
CA LYS A 109 4.31 13.11 2.05
C LYS A 109 4.17 14.00 0.81
N THR A 110 5.29 14.50 0.29
CA THR A 110 5.30 15.52 -0.77
C THR A 110 5.07 14.93 -2.16
N SER A 111 5.64 13.77 -2.45
CA SER A 111 5.47 13.11 -3.76
C SER A 111 4.28 12.16 -3.79
N GLY A 112 3.74 11.79 -2.62
CA GLY A 112 2.75 10.73 -2.51
C GLY A 112 3.28 9.35 -2.92
N ARG A 113 4.58 9.21 -3.20
CA ARG A 113 5.18 7.92 -3.54
C ARG A 113 5.42 7.11 -2.27
N SER A 114 5.42 5.79 -2.41
CA SER A 114 5.81 4.88 -1.35
C SER A 114 6.85 3.88 -1.84
N LYS A 115 7.67 3.39 -0.91
CA LYS A 115 8.62 2.31 -1.13
C LYS A 115 8.53 1.30 0.00
N LEU A 116 8.83 0.05 -0.33
CA LEU A 116 8.95 -1.04 0.60
C LEU A 116 10.43 -1.44 0.66
N GLU A 117 11.05 -1.22 1.81
CA GLU A 117 12.39 -1.72 2.10
C GLU A 117 12.27 -3.09 2.75
N VAL A 118 13.07 -4.05 2.27
CA VAL A 118 13.12 -5.40 2.81
C VAL A 118 14.50 -5.60 3.40
N LYS A 119 14.60 -5.45 4.71
CA LYS A 119 15.86 -5.68 5.41
C LYS A 119 16.04 -7.17 5.59
N THR A 120 17.14 -7.67 5.06
CA THR A 120 17.43 -9.11 5.08
C THR A 120 18.75 -9.38 5.75
N ASP A 121 18.76 -10.43 6.55
CA ASP A 121 19.94 -10.88 7.26
C ASP A 121 20.80 -11.69 6.28
N ARG A 122 21.54 -11.01 5.41
CA ARG A 122 22.48 -11.59 4.42
C ARG A 122 21.90 -12.68 3.50
N GLY A 123 21.69 -12.34 2.23
CA GLY A 123 21.52 -13.33 1.14
C GLY A 123 20.13 -13.41 0.51
N SER A 124 19.29 -12.37 0.64
CA SER A 124 18.00 -12.34 -0.04
C SER A 124 18.13 -11.97 -1.51
N SER A 125 17.36 -12.67 -2.34
CA SER A 125 17.13 -12.44 -3.78
C SER A 125 16.26 -11.20 -4.09
N LEU A 126 15.56 -10.66 -3.08
CA LEU A 126 14.79 -9.42 -3.24
C LEU A 126 15.70 -8.21 -3.30
N SER A 127 15.41 -7.29 -4.23
CA SER A 127 15.96 -5.95 -4.16
C SER A 127 15.63 -5.30 -2.81
N GLU A 128 16.64 -4.70 -2.18
CA GLU A 128 16.52 -4.08 -0.85
C GLU A 128 15.46 -2.97 -0.80
N THR A 129 15.09 -2.40 -1.96
CA THR A 129 14.06 -1.37 -2.09
C THR A 129 13.15 -1.63 -3.28
N LEU A 130 11.86 -1.74 -3.04
CA LEU A 130 10.82 -1.85 -4.06
C LEU A 130 9.97 -0.57 -4.09
N TRP A 131 9.67 -0.03 -5.28
CA TRP A 131 8.79 1.14 -5.41
C TRP A 131 7.36 0.70 -5.60
N CYS A 132 6.43 1.32 -4.88
CA CYS A 132 5.02 0.96 -4.92
C CYS A 132 4.27 1.77 -5.99
N ASP A 133 3.38 1.08 -6.70
CA ASP A 133 2.62 1.60 -7.84
C ASP A 133 1.55 2.61 -7.42
N THR A 134 1.00 2.44 -6.23
CA THR A 134 -0.10 3.22 -5.67
C THR A 134 0.14 3.51 -4.21
N ASN A 135 -0.20 4.73 -3.80
CA ASN A 135 -0.26 5.10 -2.40
C ASN A 135 -1.71 5.20 -1.94
N VAL A 136 -2.10 4.27 -1.06
CA VAL A 136 -3.41 4.22 -0.43
C VAL A 136 -3.45 4.97 0.92
N PHE A 137 -2.32 5.54 1.32
CA PHE A 137 -2.14 6.20 2.61
C PHE A 137 -1.86 7.69 2.45
N LYS A 138 -2.23 8.43 3.48
CA LYS A 138 -1.95 9.85 3.66
C LYS A 138 -1.15 10.02 4.94
N VAL A 139 -0.01 10.68 4.85
CA VAL A 139 0.81 11.01 6.01
C VAL A 139 0.18 12.16 6.79
N THR A 140 -0.20 11.90 8.03
CA THR A 140 -0.73 12.92 8.96
C THR A 140 0.31 13.40 9.95
N LYS A 141 1.29 12.55 10.28
CA LYS A 141 2.43 12.90 11.12
C LYS A 141 3.68 12.24 10.56
N GLU A 142 4.72 13.03 10.36
CA GLU A 142 6.00 12.57 9.84
C GLU A 142 6.81 11.86 10.93
N THR A 143 7.58 10.85 10.55
CA THR A 143 8.68 10.32 11.37
C THR A 143 9.92 11.12 11.03
N ILE A 144 10.49 11.80 12.03
CA ILE A 144 11.74 12.54 11.87
C ILE A 144 12.87 11.51 11.83
N THR A 145 13.17 10.99 10.65
CA THR A 145 14.28 10.07 10.44
C THR A 145 15.31 10.76 9.55
N SER A 146 16.44 11.12 10.16
CA SER A 146 17.71 11.57 9.57
C SER A 146 17.68 11.96 8.08
N GLY A 147 17.34 13.22 7.79
CA GLY A 147 17.59 13.85 6.47
C GLY A 147 16.47 13.77 5.43
N ILE A 148 15.44 12.94 5.62
CA ILE A 148 14.24 12.93 4.76
C ILE A 148 13.15 13.70 5.49
N SER A 149 13.10 15.02 5.30
CA SER A 149 12.31 15.92 6.13
C SER A 149 10.78 15.82 5.99
N GLN A 150 10.23 14.87 5.22
CA GLN A 150 8.80 14.81 4.88
C GLN A 150 8.31 13.38 4.54
N ALA A 151 8.59 12.40 5.41
CA ALA A 151 8.12 11.03 5.20
C ALA A 151 7.56 10.40 6.49
N TRP A 152 6.68 9.42 6.30
CA TRP A 152 6.34 8.43 7.31
C TRP A 152 7.10 7.13 7.03
N GLU A 153 7.68 6.51 8.03
CA GLU A 153 8.53 5.33 7.88
C GLU A 153 8.47 4.44 9.12
N ASN A 154 7.82 3.29 9.02
CA ASN A 154 7.83 2.24 10.05
C ASN A 154 7.54 0.85 9.44
N GLY A 155 7.62 -0.19 10.27
CA GLY A 155 7.11 -1.53 9.94
C GLY A 155 5.58 -1.61 9.92
N PHE A 156 5.05 -2.64 9.26
CA PHE A 156 3.60 -2.89 9.17
C PHE A 156 2.97 -3.28 10.51
N ASP A 157 3.76 -3.81 11.45
CA ASP A 157 3.36 -4.12 12.82
C ASP A 157 2.95 -2.85 13.61
N GLN A 158 3.46 -1.69 13.22
CA GLN A 158 3.09 -0.39 13.78
C GLN A 158 1.75 0.14 13.22
N ILE A 159 1.26 -0.41 12.11
CA ILE A 159 0.00 0.00 11.47
C ILE A 159 -1.11 -0.96 11.93
N LYS A 160 -1.73 -0.66 13.08
CA LYS A 160 -2.86 -1.44 13.57
C LYS A 160 -4.11 -1.15 12.75
N LEU A 161 -4.75 -2.19 12.21
CA LEU A 161 -6.00 -2.07 11.46
C LEU A 161 -7.14 -2.82 12.16
N THR A 162 -8.31 -2.18 12.22
CA THR A 162 -9.53 -2.78 12.77
C THR A 162 -10.74 -2.46 11.92
N LEU A 163 -11.76 -3.32 11.97
CA LEU A 163 -13.08 -2.96 11.47
C LEU A 163 -13.75 -1.94 12.41
N SER A 164 -14.55 -1.06 11.83
CA SER A 164 -15.29 0.00 12.52
C SER A 164 -16.56 0.34 11.74
N ASP A 165 -17.52 1.00 12.41
CA ASP A 165 -18.80 1.40 11.83
C ASP A 165 -19.54 0.21 11.17
N CYS A 166 -19.41 -0.98 11.76
CA CYS A 166 -20.07 -2.17 11.26
C CYS A 166 -21.59 -2.06 11.45
N ASP A 167 -22.33 -2.09 10.35
CA ASP A 167 -23.77 -2.32 10.41
C ASP A 167 -24.03 -3.75 10.91
N GLY A 168 -24.70 -3.88 12.06
CA GLY A 168 -25.02 -5.17 12.68
C GLY A 168 -25.83 -6.11 11.77
N ASN A 169 -26.43 -5.59 10.69
CA ASN A 169 -27.17 -6.36 9.69
C ASN A 169 -26.34 -6.70 8.43
N GLY A 170 -25.07 -6.33 8.35
CA GLY A 170 -24.12 -6.69 7.29
C GLY A 170 -24.34 -6.02 5.92
N ARG A 171 -25.44 -5.28 5.72
CA ARG A 171 -25.80 -4.70 4.41
C ARG A 171 -25.00 -3.46 4.02
N ARG A 172 -24.58 -2.64 4.99
CA ARG A 172 -23.80 -1.40 4.73
C ARG A 172 -22.29 -1.58 4.85
N GLY A 173 -21.85 -2.74 5.31
CA GLY A 173 -20.44 -3.09 5.52
C GLY A 173 -19.82 -2.47 6.76
N CYS A 174 -18.54 -2.77 6.96
CA CYS A 174 -17.66 -2.15 7.94
C CYS A 174 -16.62 -1.28 7.23
N SER A 175 -16.25 -0.15 7.80
CA SER A 175 -15.05 0.60 7.41
C SER A 175 -13.81 -0.07 7.99
N ILE A 176 -12.68 -0.04 7.28
CA ILE A 176 -11.39 -0.40 7.87
C ILE A 176 -10.77 0.86 8.45
N LYS A 177 -10.49 0.88 9.75
CA LYS A 177 -9.85 2.00 10.47
C LYS A 177 -8.37 1.70 10.66
N ILE A 178 -7.53 2.72 10.42
CA ILE A 178 -6.14 2.75 10.86
C ILE A 178 -6.12 3.25 12.31
N GLY A 179 -5.39 2.56 13.19
CA GLY A 179 -5.25 2.90 14.59
C GLY A 179 -4.79 4.34 14.79
N ASP A 180 -5.28 4.96 15.86
CA ASP A 180 -4.95 6.34 16.16
C ASP A 180 -3.44 6.48 16.49
N GLN A 181 -2.89 7.67 16.32
CA GLN A 181 -1.50 8.02 16.67
C GLN A 181 -0.38 7.38 15.84
N VAL A 182 -0.68 6.57 14.84
CA VAL A 182 0.36 5.99 13.96
C VAL A 182 0.93 7.00 12.95
N GLY A 183 0.27 8.15 12.74
CA GLY A 183 0.73 9.16 11.77
C GLY A 183 0.35 8.90 10.31
N LEU A 184 -0.57 7.94 10.09
CA LEU A 184 -1.16 7.61 8.80
C LEU A 184 -2.68 7.64 8.87
N GLU A 185 -3.28 8.03 7.75
CA GLU A 185 -4.70 7.84 7.42
C GLU A 185 -4.81 7.16 6.06
N TRP A 186 -5.99 6.68 5.70
CA TRP A 186 -6.26 6.35 4.31
C TRP A 186 -6.22 7.62 3.44
N ALA A 187 -5.81 7.49 2.18
CA ALA A 187 -5.89 8.58 1.21
C ALA A 187 -7.34 9.04 1.01
N ASN A 188 -7.55 10.31 0.66
CA ASN A 188 -8.90 10.89 0.59
C ASN A 188 -9.81 10.17 -0.43
N ASP A 189 -9.22 9.62 -1.48
CA ASP A 189 -9.83 8.88 -2.59
C ASP A 189 -9.89 7.36 -2.36
N PHE A 190 -9.32 6.87 -1.25
CA PHE A 190 -9.31 5.46 -0.88
C PHE A 190 -9.96 5.26 0.48
N LYS A 191 -11.17 4.69 0.50
CA LYS A 191 -11.93 4.47 1.74
C LYS A 191 -12.40 3.02 1.80
N PRO A 192 -11.54 2.09 2.26
CA PRO A 192 -11.81 0.67 2.15
C PRO A 192 -12.97 0.25 3.06
N LYS A 193 -13.87 -0.56 2.49
CA LYS A 193 -15.05 -1.13 3.15
C LYS A 193 -15.08 -2.63 2.98
N VAL A 194 -15.55 -3.32 4.02
CA VAL A 194 -15.70 -4.78 4.06
C VAL A 194 -17.19 -5.11 4.08
N ILE A 195 -17.65 -5.91 3.13
CA ILE A 195 -19.03 -6.39 3.03
C ILE A 195 -19.05 -7.90 2.88
N ILE A 196 -20.18 -8.50 3.24
CA ILE A 196 -20.46 -9.93 3.02
C ILE A 196 -21.06 -10.10 1.63
#